data_AF-A0A8J6NXI0-F1
#
_entry.id   AF-A0A8J6NXI0-F1
#
_cell.length_a   1.000
_cell.length_b   1.000
_cell.length_c   1.000
_cell.angle_alpha   90.00
_cell.angle_beta   90.00
_cell.angle_gamma   90.00
#
_symmetry.space_group_name_H-M   'P 1'
#
loop_
_entity.id
_entity.type
_entity.pdbx_description
1 polymer ?
#
loop_
_entity_poly.entity_id
_entity_poly.type
_entity_poly.pdbx_seq_one_letter_code
_entity_poly.pdbx_strand_id
1 'polypeptide(L)'
;MKLLPESELPADLAWAKGSPNIAGGFARFAAAIDTAGKAAIPEDVRDCVVKHVQAWDGRDPGLGRQWVEEVIRGLGEKSKDIGRLVLLTALAPYQVDEGIVNAFTAHSIGNDRLLGALAWGSFTAARKIGTWLPAS
;
A
#
# COMPACT_ATOMS: atom_id res chain seq x y z
N MET A 1 17.41 20.58 5.72
CA MET A 1 16.51 19.47 5.33
C MET A 1 16.53 19.38 3.80
N LYS A 2 16.95 18.25 3.23
CA LYS A 2 17.03 18.09 1.77
C LYS A 2 15.66 17.64 1.25
N LEU A 3 15.10 18.35 0.28
CA LEU A 3 13.85 17.97 -0.37
C LEU A 3 14.02 16.68 -1.17
N LEU A 4 12.95 15.89 -1.28
CA LEU A 4 12.89 14.71 -2.14
C LEU A 4 13.10 15.11 -3.62
N PRO A 5 13.74 14.25 -4.43
CA PRO A 5 13.99 14.52 -5.84
C PRO A 5 12.68 14.71 -6.61
N GLU A 6 12.69 15.54 -7.66
CA GLU A 6 11.55 15.68 -8.56
C GLU A 6 11.13 14.34 -9.16
N SER A 7 9.83 14.18 -9.38
CA SER A 7 9.23 12.94 -9.88
C SER A 7 7.99 13.27 -10.70
N GLU A 8 7.65 12.40 -11.64
CA GLU A 8 6.44 12.53 -12.46
C GLU A 8 5.20 12.17 -11.64
N LEU A 9 4.10 12.91 -11.85
CA LEU A 9 2.83 12.64 -11.17
C LEU A 9 2.18 11.38 -11.77
N PRO A 10 1.90 10.34 -10.97
CA PRO A 10 1.18 9.16 -11.44
C PRO A 10 -0.21 9.49 -12.00
N ALA A 11 -0.64 8.74 -13.02
CA ALA A 11 -1.91 8.99 -13.72
C ALA A 11 -3.14 8.84 -12.81
N ASP A 12 -3.08 7.94 -11.82
CA ASP A 12 -4.12 7.74 -10.80
C ASP A 12 -4.18 8.85 -9.74
N LEU A 13 -3.29 9.86 -9.85
CA LEU A 13 -3.30 11.09 -9.06
C LEU A 13 -3.57 12.33 -9.92
N ALA A 14 -4.16 12.16 -11.11
CA ALA A 14 -4.43 13.27 -12.04
C ALA A 14 -5.31 14.39 -11.46
N TRP A 15 -6.13 14.09 -10.45
CA TRP A 15 -6.90 15.09 -9.70
C TRP A 15 -6.04 16.21 -9.11
N ALA A 16 -4.75 15.95 -8.83
CA ALA A 16 -3.83 16.94 -8.24
C ALA A 16 -3.25 17.93 -9.27
N LYS A 17 -3.42 17.70 -10.58
CA LYS A 17 -2.76 18.49 -11.65
C LYS A 17 -3.10 19.98 -11.60
N GLY A 18 -4.31 20.35 -11.19
CA GLY A 18 -4.75 21.74 -11.09
C GLY A 18 -3.96 22.60 -10.08
N SER A 19 -3.14 21.98 -9.21
CA SER A 19 -2.29 22.70 -8.25
C SER A 19 -0.84 22.19 -8.32
N PRO A 20 0.10 22.97 -8.91
CA PRO A 20 1.50 22.54 -9.09
C PRO A 20 2.19 22.11 -7.80
N ASN A 21 1.90 22.77 -6.67
CA ASN A 21 2.48 22.42 -5.38
C ASN A 21 1.95 21.08 -4.85
N ILE A 22 0.65 20.80 -5.02
CA ILE A 22 0.04 19.52 -4.61
C ILE A 22 0.54 18.40 -5.53
N ALA A 23 0.50 18.61 -6.85
CA ALA A 23 1.03 17.66 -7.82
C ALA A 23 2.49 17.32 -7.54
N GLY A 24 3.33 18.33 -7.30
CA GLY A 24 4.74 18.15 -6.96
C GLY A 24 4.94 17.37 -5.66
N GLY A 25 4.15 17.65 -4.63
CA GLY A 25 4.21 16.91 -3.35
C GLY A 25 3.84 15.44 -3.51
N PHE A 26 2.70 15.15 -4.14
CA PHE A 26 2.21 13.79 -4.36
C PHE A 26 3.11 12.98 -5.29
N ALA A 27 3.68 13.57 -6.33
CA ALA A 27 4.61 12.88 -7.22
C ALA A 27 5.85 12.37 -6.46
N ARG A 28 6.46 13.23 -5.63
CA ARG A 28 7.64 12.88 -4.82
C ARG A 28 7.28 11.86 -3.74
N PHE A 29 6.13 12.03 -3.10
CA PHE A 29 5.64 11.09 -2.10
C PHE A 29 5.41 9.71 -2.71
N ALA A 30 4.74 9.63 -3.86
CA ALA A 30 4.52 8.37 -4.57
C ALA A 30 5.83 7.66 -4.91
N ALA A 31 6.82 8.37 -5.46
CA ALA A 31 8.13 7.80 -5.77
C ALA A 31 8.86 7.27 -4.52
N ALA A 32 8.80 8.01 -3.40
CA ALA A 32 9.40 7.59 -2.14
C ALA A 32 8.71 6.34 -1.56
N ILE A 33 7.38 6.32 -1.56
CA ILE A 33 6.59 5.19 -1.07
C ILE A 33 6.77 3.95 -1.96
N ASP A 34 6.81 4.10 -3.28
CA ASP A 34 7.08 2.98 -4.20
C ASP A 34 8.48 2.40 -3.97
N THR A 35 9.47 3.24 -3.67
CA THR A 35 10.82 2.80 -3.31
C THR A 35 10.83 2.04 -1.98
N ALA A 36 10.18 2.57 -0.95
CA ALA A 36 10.07 1.94 0.36
C ALA A 36 9.32 0.60 0.28
N GLY A 37 8.23 0.56 -0.49
CA GLY A 37 7.44 -0.65 -0.75
C GLY A 37 8.25 -1.72 -1.46
N LYS A 38 9.04 -1.37 -2.49
CA LYS A 38 9.94 -2.33 -3.18
C LYS A 38 11.01 -2.89 -2.26
N ALA A 39 11.52 -2.10 -1.31
CA ALA A 39 12.51 -2.55 -0.34
C ALA A 39 11.93 -3.45 0.75
N ALA A 40 10.66 -3.21 1.14
CA ALA A 40 9.99 -3.92 2.23
C ALA A 40 9.20 -5.16 1.79
N ILE A 41 8.61 -5.13 0.59
CA ILE A 41 7.59 -6.08 0.17
C ILE A 41 8.06 -6.85 -1.10
N PRO A 42 8.08 -8.20 -1.05
CA PRO A 42 8.30 -9.04 -2.22
C PRO A 42 7.37 -8.71 -3.41
N GLU A 43 7.83 -8.94 -4.63
CA GLU A 43 7.08 -8.59 -5.85
C GLU A 43 5.75 -9.34 -5.98
N ASP A 44 5.73 -10.65 -5.69
CA ASP A 44 4.53 -11.49 -5.68
C ASP A 44 3.44 -10.95 -4.74
N VAL A 45 3.85 -10.43 -3.58
CA VAL A 45 2.94 -9.79 -2.62
C VAL A 45 2.45 -8.45 -3.16
N ARG A 46 3.33 -7.60 -3.69
CA ARG A 46 2.94 -6.29 -4.26
C ARG A 46 1.92 -6.46 -5.38
N ASP A 47 2.16 -7.40 -6.30
CA ASP A 47 1.27 -7.67 -7.42
C ASP A 47 -0.09 -8.20 -6.96
N CYS A 48 -0.09 -9.10 -5.97
CA CYS A 48 -1.31 -9.62 -5.36
C CYS A 48 -2.15 -8.50 -4.72
N VAL A 49 -1.51 -7.63 -3.93
CA VAL A 49 -2.18 -6.48 -3.28
C VAL A 49 -2.71 -5.50 -4.32
N VAL A 50 -1.89 -5.08 -5.29
CA VAL A 50 -2.31 -4.14 -6.34
C VAL A 50 -3.49 -4.71 -7.10
N LYS A 51 -3.44 -5.97 -7.52
CA LYS A 51 -4.55 -6.63 -8.23
C LYS A 51 -5.84 -6.58 -7.41
N HIS A 52 -5.77 -6.90 -6.12
CA HIS A 52 -6.94 -6.90 -5.26
C HIS A 52 -7.50 -5.49 -5.03
N VAL A 53 -6.66 -4.54 -4.66
CA VAL A 53 -7.08 -3.14 -4.42
C VAL A 53 -7.60 -2.48 -5.68
N GLN A 54 -7.07 -2.80 -6.87
CA GLN A 54 -7.61 -2.27 -8.12
C GLN A 54 -9.01 -2.80 -8.45
N ALA A 55 -9.33 -4.02 -8.01
CA ALA A 55 -10.67 -4.60 -8.14
C ALA A 55 -11.65 -4.15 -7.04
N TRP A 56 -11.14 -3.58 -5.94
CA TRP A 56 -11.94 -3.08 -4.83
C TRP A 56 -12.80 -1.88 -5.24
N ASP A 57 -14.04 -1.85 -4.80
CA ASP A 57 -15.06 -0.87 -5.17
C ASP A 57 -15.41 0.12 -4.04
N GLY A 58 -14.64 0.12 -2.95
CA GLY A 58 -14.86 1.02 -1.81
C GLY A 58 -15.71 0.41 -0.70
N ARG A 59 -16.32 -0.76 -0.88
CA ARG A 59 -17.11 -1.40 0.17
C ARG A 59 -16.24 -1.97 1.28
N ASP A 60 -16.74 -1.94 2.50
CA ASP A 60 -16.10 -2.59 3.65
C ASP A 60 -15.89 -4.10 3.34
N PRO A 61 -14.66 -4.65 3.46
CA PRO A 61 -14.37 -6.07 3.23
C PRO A 61 -15.11 -7.03 4.17
N GLY A 62 -15.70 -6.53 5.26
CA GLY A 62 -16.46 -7.29 6.24
C GLY A 62 -15.72 -7.45 7.58
N LEU A 63 -16.44 -8.02 8.56
CA LEU A 63 -15.98 -8.13 9.95
C LEU A 63 -14.83 -9.15 10.17
N GLY A 64 -14.64 -10.08 9.23
CA GLY A 64 -13.64 -11.15 9.34
C GLY A 64 -12.40 -10.92 8.47
N ARG A 65 -11.38 -11.76 8.69
CA ARG A 65 -10.13 -11.77 7.90
C ARG A 65 -10.08 -12.85 6.81
N GLN A 66 -11.15 -13.62 6.62
CA GLN A 66 -11.16 -14.73 5.65
C GLN A 66 -10.85 -14.26 4.22
N TRP A 67 -11.33 -13.07 3.83
CA TRP A 67 -11.05 -12.50 2.52
C TRP A 67 -9.53 -12.29 2.31
N VAL A 68 -8.78 -11.95 3.36
CA VAL A 68 -7.32 -11.79 3.29
C VAL A 68 -6.68 -13.12 2.93
N GLU A 69 -7.08 -14.19 3.63
CA GLU A 69 -6.56 -15.55 3.43
C GLU A 69 -6.86 -16.08 2.03
N GLU A 70 -8.03 -15.76 1.48
CA GLU A 70 -8.40 -16.13 0.12
C GLU A 70 -7.54 -15.42 -0.93
N VAL A 71 -7.26 -14.13 -0.73
CA VAL A 71 -6.42 -13.32 -1.63
C VAL A 71 -4.97 -13.83 -1.66
N ILE A 72 -4.40 -14.14 -0.50
CA ILE A 72 -2.99 -14.57 -0.37
C ILE A 72 -2.79 -16.07 -0.51
N ARG A 73 -3.84 -16.86 -0.74
CA ARG A 73 -3.79 -18.33 -0.74
C ARG A 73 -2.69 -18.91 -1.65
N GLY A 74 -2.44 -18.27 -2.78
CA GLY A 74 -1.43 -18.70 -3.77
C GLY A 74 0.01 -18.29 -3.46
N LEU A 75 0.24 -17.50 -2.41
CA LEU A 75 1.57 -17.03 -2.03
C LEU A 75 2.30 -18.07 -1.17
N GLY A 76 3.64 -18.00 -1.13
CA GLY A 76 4.43 -18.78 -0.17
C GLY A 76 4.22 -18.29 1.27
N GLU A 77 4.54 -19.11 2.27
CA GLU A 77 4.23 -18.81 3.68
C GLU A 77 4.79 -17.46 4.17
N LYS A 78 6.05 -17.14 3.86
CA LYS A 78 6.64 -15.82 4.16
C LYS A 78 5.85 -14.68 3.50
N SER A 79 5.49 -14.85 2.23
CA SER A 79 4.73 -13.87 1.46
C SER A 79 3.30 -13.70 2.00
N LYS A 80 2.70 -14.74 2.59
CA LYS A 80 1.39 -14.65 3.24
C LYS A 80 1.43 -13.73 4.46
N ASP A 81 2.41 -13.87 5.34
CA ASP A 81 2.52 -12.99 6.53
C ASP A 81 2.68 -11.52 6.14
N ILE A 82 3.50 -11.26 5.11
CA ILE A 82 3.67 -9.91 4.57
C ILE A 82 2.37 -9.43 3.91
N GLY A 83 1.72 -10.28 3.12
CA GLY A 83 0.46 -9.98 2.45
C GLY A 83 -0.67 -9.64 3.43
N ARG A 84 -0.77 -10.35 4.56
CA ARG A 84 -1.75 -10.06 5.62
C ARG A 84 -1.61 -8.64 6.13
N LEU A 85 -0.40 -8.25 6.55
CA LEU A 85 -0.15 -6.91 7.06
C LEU A 85 -0.52 -5.83 6.03
N VAL A 86 -0.08 -6.00 4.79
CA VAL A 86 -0.23 -4.98 3.75
C VAL A 86 -1.70 -4.85 3.31
N LEU A 87 -2.41 -5.97 3.11
CA LEU A 87 -3.84 -5.97 2.77
C LEU A 87 -4.71 -5.35 3.87
N LEU A 88 -4.47 -5.74 5.12
CA LEU A 88 -5.19 -5.17 6.25
C LEU A 88 -4.90 -3.69 6.37
N THR A 89 -3.65 -3.26 6.25
CA THR A 89 -3.32 -1.83 6.29
C THR A 89 -3.99 -1.03 5.18
N ALA A 90 -4.14 -1.62 3.99
CA ALA A 90 -4.79 -0.98 2.86
C ALA A 90 -6.31 -0.82 3.05
N LEU A 91 -7.00 -1.89 3.47
CA LEU A 91 -8.47 -1.96 3.36
C LEU A 91 -9.21 -2.11 4.71
N ALA A 92 -8.52 -2.55 5.76
CA ALA A 92 -9.09 -2.76 7.09
C ALA A 92 -8.06 -2.49 8.20
N PRO A 93 -7.46 -1.28 8.28
CA PRO A 93 -6.31 -1.00 9.16
C PRO A 93 -6.63 -1.19 10.65
N TYR A 94 -7.90 -1.05 11.03
CA TYR A 94 -8.40 -1.32 12.38
C TYR A 94 -8.31 -2.80 12.80
N GLN A 95 -8.11 -3.72 11.85
CA GLN A 95 -7.90 -5.14 12.12
C GLN A 95 -6.41 -5.51 12.24
N VAL A 96 -5.47 -4.57 12.11
CA VAL A 96 -4.05 -4.86 12.37
C VAL A 96 -3.85 -4.98 13.88
N ASP A 97 -3.42 -6.15 14.33
CA ASP A 97 -3.09 -6.43 15.72
C ASP A 97 -1.59 -6.78 15.90
N GLU A 98 -1.18 -6.98 17.14
CA GLU A 98 0.20 -7.33 17.50
C GLU A 98 0.66 -8.64 16.84
N GLY A 99 -0.23 -9.62 16.67
CA GLY A 99 0.09 -10.89 16.02
C GLY A 99 0.43 -10.70 14.54
N ILE A 100 -0.29 -9.83 13.84
CA ILE A 100 0.00 -9.48 12.44
C ILE A 100 1.35 -8.77 12.32
N VAL A 101 1.64 -7.83 13.22
CA VAL A 101 2.93 -7.11 13.23
C VAL A 101 4.09 -8.08 13.52
N ASN A 102 3.93 -8.95 14.52
CA ASN A 102 4.95 -9.92 14.92
C ASN A 102 5.23 -10.96 13.80
N ALA A 103 4.19 -11.41 13.09
CA ALA A 103 4.36 -12.30 11.95
C ALA A 103 5.17 -11.63 10.83
N PHE A 104 4.94 -10.34 10.54
CA PHE A 104 5.74 -9.59 9.56
C PHE A 104 7.20 -9.43 10.00
N THR A 105 7.43 -9.04 11.26
CA THR A 105 8.78 -8.75 11.77
C THR A 105 9.63 -10.01 11.95
N ALA A 106 9.03 -11.19 12.08
CA ALA A 106 9.75 -12.46 12.04
C ALA A 106 10.53 -12.67 10.73
N HIS A 107 10.11 -12.01 9.64
CA HIS A 107 10.67 -12.14 8.29
C HIS A 107 11.54 -10.95 7.84
N SER A 108 11.51 -9.86 8.61
CA SER A 108 12.07 -8.56 8.20
C SER A 108 12.78 -7.88 9.37
N ILE A 109 14.05 -7.51 9.15
CA ILE A 109 14.85 -6.77 10.15
C ILE A 109 14.72 -5.26 9.87
N GLY A 110 14.32 -4.51 10.90
CA GLY A 110 14.35 -3.05 10.94
C GLY A 110 12.98 -2.37 10.79
N ASN A 111 12.75 -1.35 11.63
CA ASN A 111 11.49 -0.58 11.67
C ASN A 111 11.16 0.11 10.34
N ASP A 112 12.19 0.47 9.56
CA ASP A 112 12.01 1.11 8.25
C ASP A 112 11.25 0.22 7.27
N ARG A 113 11.40 -1.10 7.35
CA ARG A 113 10.66 -2.04 6.49
C ARG A 113 9.20 -2.13 6.88
N LEU A 114 8.91 -2.16 8.18
CA LEU A 114 7.54 -2.13 8.68
C LEU A 114 6.85 -0.84 8.25
N LEU A 115 7.48 0.31 8.49
CA LEU A 115 6.94 1.61 8.08
C LEU A 115 6.75 1.70 6.57
N GLY A 116 7.72 1.22 5.77
CA GLY A 116 7.62 1.16 4.32
C GLY A 116 6.44 0.31 3.85
N ALA A 117 6.21 -0.84 4.47
CA ALA A 117 5.08 -1.72 4.14
C ALA A 117 3.73 -1.09 4.49
N LEU A 118 3.61 -0.48 5.67
CA LEU A 118 2.40 0.21 6.12
C LEU A 118 2.07 1.42 5.24
N ALA A 119 3.09 2.23 4.95
CA ALA A 119 2.94 3.41 4.11
C ALA A 119 2.58 3.03 2.66
N TRP A 120 3.19 1.98 2.12
CA TRP A 120 2.85 1.47 0.80
C TRP A 120 1.43 0.88 0.74
N GLY A 121 1.02 0.07 1.73
CA GLY A 121 -0.33 -0.50 1.79
C GLY A 121 -1.42 0.58 1.86
N SER A 122 -1.32 1.50 2.81
CA SER A 122 -2.28 2.60 2.96
C SER A 122 -2.31 3.52 1.74
N PHE A 123 -1.16 3.85 1.16
CA PHE A 123 -1.11 4.70 -0.03
C PHE A 123 -1.63 3.99 -1.29
N THR A 124 -1.51 2.67 -1.39
CA THR A 124 -2.11 1.90 -2.50
C THR A 124 -3.64 2.04 -2.51
N ALA A 125 -4.27 1.97 -1.33
CA ALA A 125 -5.71 2.24 -1.21
C ALA A 125 -6.05 3.71 -1.50
N ALA A 126 -5.25 4.65 -0.99
CA ALA A 126 -5.44 6.08 -1.26
C ALA A 126 -5.36 6.43 -2.76
N ARG A 127 -4.42 5.82 -3.49
CA ARG A 127 -4.30 5.97 -4.96
C ARG A 127 -5.53 5.42 -5.67
N LYS A 128 -6.04 4.25 -5.26
CA LYS A 128 -7.29 3.71 -5.79
C LYS A 128 -8.47 4.67 -5.57
N ILE A 129 -8.63 5.22 -4.37
CA ILE A 129 -9.65 6.23 -4.08
C ILE A 129 -9.46 7.48 -4.95
N GLY A 130 -8.20 7.89 -5.17
CA GLY A 130 -7.85 8.99 -6.06
C GLY A 130 -8.37 8.82 -7.49
N THR A 131 -8.53 7.59 -7.99
CA THR A 131 -9.11 7.33 -9.32
C THR A 131 -10.59 7.66 -9.43
N TRP A 132 -11.29 7.81 -8.30
CA TRP A 132 -12.70 8.20 -8.26
C TRP A 132 -12.89 9.71 -8.21
N LEU A 133 -11.81 10.46 -7.99
CA LEU A 133 -11.84 11.91 -8.00
C LEU A 133 -11.76 12.43 -9.44
N PRO A 134 -12.53 13.49 -9.78
CA PRO A 134 -12.42 14.10 -11.10
C PRO A 134 -11.02 14.68 -11.30
N ALA A 135 -10.52 14.62 -12.54
CA ALA A 135 -9.33 15.39 -12.91
C ALA A 135 -9.64 16.89 -12.79
N SER A 136 -8.75 17.62 -12.11
CA SER A 136 -8.82 19.08 -11.99
C SER A 136 -8.24 19.78 -13.21
#